data_AF-A0A5J6MN45-F1
#
_entry.id   AF-A0A5J6MN45-F1
#
_cell.length_a   1.000
_cell.length_b   1.000
_cell.length_c   1.000
_cell.angle_alpha   90.00
_cell.angle_beta   90.00
_cell.angle_gamma   90.00
#
_symmetry.space_group_name_H-M   'P 1'
#
loop_
_entity.id
_entity.type
_entity.pdbx_description
1 polymer ?
#
loop_
_entity_poly.entity_id
_entity_poly.type
_entity_poly.pdbx_seq_one_letter_code
_entity_poly.pdbx_strand_id
1 'polypeptide(L)'
;MRIAKEQVDVRMQIPGAVIRQHMNFGDVSGFGSISTEYFTLAAGVDTTPLFQGLEGNLCQCPHWGFVLRGQLTTTDAAGRQETVGAHDLFYWPPGHNVRVDADAEIVMFSPQHEHSQVIDHMIEKTKG
;
A
#
# COMPACT_ATOMS: atom_id res chain seq x y z
N MET A 1 -11.10 -18.50 0.98
CA MET A 1 -11.49 -17.44 0.03
C MET A 1 -10.44 -17.38 -1.08
N ARG A 2 -10.81 -17.14 -2.34
CA ARG A 2 -9.88 -17.04 -3.48
C ARG A 2 -10.30 -15.84 -4.33
N ILE A 3 -9.32 -15.03 -4.72
CA ILE A 3 -9.48 -13.97 -5.73
C ILE A 3 -8.23 -13.97 -6.63
N ALA A 4 -8.39 -13.76 -7.93
CA ALA A 4 -7.25 -13.52 -8.82
C ALA A 4 -6.78 -12.07 -8.63
N LYS A 5 -5.47 -11.80 -8.69
CA LYS A 5 -4.94 -10.45 -8.45
C LYS A 5 -5.56 -9.40 -9.40
N GLU A 6 -5.84 -9.79 -10.64
CA GLU A 6 -6.45 -8.95 -11.66
C GLU A 6 -7.93 -8.63 -11.37
N GLN A 7 -8.56 -9.36 -10.44
CA GLN A 7 -9.96 -9.21 -10.06
C GLN A 7 -10.16 -8.46 -8.74
N VAL A 8 -9.08 -7.99 -8.11
CA VAL A 8 -9.17 -7.17 -6.88
C VAL A 8 -9.81 -5.81 -7.22
N ASP A 9 -10.77 -5.38 -6.40
CA ASP A 9 -11.55 -4.17 -6.63
C ASP A 9 -10.68 -2.90 -6.66
N VAL A 10 -10.83 -2.08 -7.71
CA VAL A 10 -10.14 -0.78 -7.80
C VAL A 10 -10.78 0.19 -6.83
N ARG A 11 -9.99 0.68 -5.87
CA ARG A 11 -10.41 1.73 -4.92
C ARG A 11 -10.06 3.12 -5.41
N MET A 12 -8.92 3.25 -6.07
CA MET A 12 -8.40 4.52 -6.54
C MET A 12 -7.53 4.31 -7.77
N GLN A 13 -7.65 5.22 -8.75
CA GLN A 13 -6.80 5.23 -9.93
C GLN A 13 -6.43 6.68 -10.28
N ILE A 14 -5.13 6.95 -10.34
CA ILE A 14 -4.55 8.24 -10.71
C ILE A 14 -3.41 8.00 -11.72
N PRO A 15 -2.88 9.05 -12.39
CA PRO A 15 -1.73 8.88 -13.26
C PRO A 15 -0.58 8.15 -12.54
N GLY A 16 -0.16 7.02 -13.09
CA GLY A 16 0.92 6.21 -12.54
C GLY A 16 0.55 5.26 -11.40
N ALA A 17 -0.66 5.28 -10.83
CA ALA A 17 -1.02 4.37 -9.74
C ALA A 17 -2.43 3.80 -9.87
N VAL A 18 -2.53 2.47 -9.75
CA VAL A 18 -3.81 1.76 -9.59
C VAL A 18 -3.80 1.02 -8.26
N ILE A 19 -4.62 1.48 -7.35
CA ILE A 19 -4.74 1.00 -5.97
C ILE A 19 -5.98 0.11 -5.88
N ARG A 20 -5.77 -1.16 -5.56
CA ARG A 20 -6.84 -2.15 -5.44
C ARG A 20 -6.82 -2.80 -4.08
N GLN A 21 -8.00 -3.00 -3.50
CA GLN A 21 -8.15 -3.64 -2.18
C GLN A 21 -9.41 -4.51 -2.19
N HIS A 22 -9.25 -5.76 -1.78
CA HIS A 22 -10.35 -6.66 -1.49
C HIS A 22 -10.50 -6.83 0.02
N MET A 23 -11.64 -6.39 0.53
CA MET A 23 -11.99 -6.43 1.95
C MET A 23 -12.55 -7.80 2.36
N ASN A 24 -12.52 -8.08 3.65
CA ASN A 24 -12.99 -9.27 4.34
C ASN A 24 -12.25 -10.54 3.89
N PHE A 25 -10.94 -10.43 3.62
CA PHE A 25 -10.09 -11.50 3.13
C PHE A 25 -9.53 -12.37 4.27
N GLY A 26 -10.41 -12.75 5.19
CA GLY A 26 -10.06 -13.45 6.43
C GLY A 26 -9.97 -12.51 7.64
N ASP A 27 -9.78 -13.13 8.80
CA ASP A 27 -9.73 -12.47 10.11
C ASP A 27 -8.59 -13.08 10.93
N VAL A 28 -7.92 -12.24 11.71
CA VAL A 28 -7.02 -12.69 12.76
C VAL A 28 -7.77 -12.58 14.07
N SER A 29 -8.13 -13.71 14.66
CA SER A 29 -9.02 -13.73 15.84
C SER A 29 -8.48 -12.87 16.98
N GLY A 30 -9.28 -11.85 17.36
CA GLY A 30 -8.92 -10.86 18.37
C GLY A 30 -8.22 -9.59 17.84
N PHE A 31 -7.89 -9.55 16.55
CA PHE A 31 -7.20 -8.43 15.89
C PHE A 31 -7.94 -7.89 14.66
N GLY A 32 -9.01 -8.57 14.22
CA GLY A 32 -9.94 -8.08 13.19
C GLY A 32 -9.62 -8.55 11.77
N SER A 33 -10.41 -8.04 10.82
CA SER A 33 -10.35 -8.44 9.41
C SER A 33 -9.07 -7.97 8.72
N ILE A 34 -8.56 -8.83 7.86
CA ILE A 34 -7.45 -8.52 6.95
C ILE A 34 -8.02 -8.27 5.55
N SER A 35 -7.46 -7.28 4.86
CA SER A 35 -7.66 -7.09 3.43
C SER A 35 -6.44 -7.60 2.65
N THR A 36 -6.66 -7.89 1.37
CA THR A 36 -5.57 -8.13 0.42
C THR A 36 -5.57 -7.02 -0.63
N GLU A 37 -4.38 -6.59 -1.02
CA GLU A 37 -4.17 -5.52 -1.96
C GLU A 37 -3.31 -5.95 -3.14
N TYR A 38 -3.57 -5.34 -4.29
CA TYR A 38 -2.74 -5.49 -5.48
C TYR A 38 -2.54 -4.15 -6.16
N PHE A 39 -1.35 -3.59 -6.01
CA PHE A 39 -1.02 -2.27 -6.53
C PHE A 39 -0.19 -2.39 -7.80
N THR A 40 -0.51 -1.54 -8.77
CA THR A 40 0.30 -1.32 -9.97
C THR A 40 0.77 0.12 -9.95
N LEU A 41 2.08 0.32 -9.93
CA LEU A 41 2.70 1.61 -9.69
C LEU A 41 3.77 1.90 -10.75
N ALA A 42 3.74 3.07 -11.35
CA ALA A 42 4.74 3.53 -12.31
C ALA A 42 5.97 4.12 -11.59
N ALA A 43 7.12 4.02 -12.23
CA ALA A 43 8.35 4.65 -11.76
C ALA A 43 8.14 6.16 -11.51
N GLY A 44 8.69 6.65 -10.41
CA GLY A 44 8.58 8.05 -9.99
C GLY A 44 7.31 8.38 -9.20
N VAL A 45 6.38 7.44 -8.99
CA VAL A 45 5.29 7.63 -8.02
C VAL A 45 5.87 7.81 -6.61
N ASP A 46 5.36 8.79 -5.89
CA ASP A 46 5.72 9.13 -4.51
C ASP A 46 4.43 9.35 -3.70
N THR A 47 4.28 8.63 -2.58
CA THR A 47 3.09 8.72 -1.72
C THR A 47 3.13 9.92 -0.78
N THR A 48 4.28 10.58 -0.60
CA THR A 48 4.47 11.67 0.36
C THR A 48 3.41 12.78 0.21
N PRO A 49 3.06 13.25 -1.01
CA PRO A 49 2.01 14.26 -1.17
C PRO A 49 0.62 13.73 -0.81
N LEU A 50 0.34 12.45 -1.07
CA LEU A 50 -0.97 11.82 -0.84
C LEU A 50 -1.23 11.60 0.66
N PHE A 51 -0.20 11.41 1.46
CA PHE A 51 -0.32 11.17 2.90
C PHE A 51 -0.31 12.45 3.74
N GLN A 52 -0.16 13.64 3.13
CA GLN A 52 -0.23 14.89 3.87
C GLN A 52 -1.54 15.02 4.65
N GLY A 53 -1.47 15.29 5.95
CA GLY A 53 -2.63 15.38 6.83
C GLY A 53 -2.98 14.10 7.58
N LEU A 54 -2.36 12.96 7.25
CA LEU A 54 -2.31 11.80 8.14
C LEU A 54 -1.35 12.06 9.31
N GLU A 55 -1.41 11.23 10.34
CA GLU A 55 -0.45 11.24 11.44
C GLU A 55 0.99 11.10 10.90
N GLY A 56 1.82 12.11 11.19
CA GLY A 56 3.19 12.19 10.70
C GLY A 56 3.34 12.38 9.18
N ASN A 57 2.24 12.57 8.43
CA ASN A 57 2.19 12.48 6.97
C ASN A 57 2.68 11.13 6.42
N LEU A 58 2.34 10.05 7.13
CA LEU A 58 2.80 8.69 6.88
C LEU A 58 1.61 7.72 6.87
N CYS A 59 1.77 6.59 6.16
CA CYS A 59 0.87 5.46 6.33
C CYS A 59 1.10 4.84 7.71
N GLN A 60 0.05 4.74 8.52
CA GLN A 60 0.08 4.09 9.83
C GLN A 60 -0.38 2.63 9.79
N CYS A 61 -0.72 2.11 8.61
CA CYS A 61 -1.10 0.72 8.44
C CYS A 61 0.15 -0.15 8.28
N PRO A 62 0.31 -1.26 9.04
CA PRO A 62 1.36 -2.23 8.76
C PRO A 62 1.02 -3.05 7.50
N HIS A 63 2.04 -3.37 6.70
CA HIS A 63 1.87 -4.16 5.48
C HIS A 63 2.82 -5.35 5.48
N TRP A 64 2.29 -6.53 5.16
CA TRP A 64 3.06 -7.70 4.76
C TRP A 64 2.87 -7.91 3.27
N GLY A 65 3.93 -8.20 2.52
CA GLY A 65 3.75 -8.30 1.08
C GLY A 65 4.85 -9.04 0.34
N PHE A 66 4.62 -9.10 -0.97
CA PHE A 66 5.52 -9.69 -1.94
C PHE A 66 5.59 -8.81 -3.19
N VAL A 67 6.80 -8.55 -3.68
CA VAL A 67 7.01 -7.79 -4.91
C VAL A 67 6.98 -8.73 -6.10
N LEU A 68 5.98 -8.60 -6.97
CA LEU A 68 5.86 -9.40 -8.19
C LEU A 68 6.86 -8.96 -9.26
N ARG A 69 7.05 -7.65 -9.39
CA ARG A 69 8.07 -7.02 -10.26
C ARG A 69 8.39 -5.62 -9.79
N GLY A 70 9.50 -5.08 -10.28
CA GLY A 70 9.91 -3.68 -10.05
C GLY A 70 10.76 -3.50 -8.80
N GLN A 71 10.82 -2.26 -8.32
CA GLN A 71 11.58 -1.86 -7.15
C GLN A 71 10.92 -0.66 -6.46
N LEU A 72 10.86 -0.69 -5.14
CA LEU A 72 10.30 0.36 -4.31
C LEU A 72 11.21 0.63 -3.11
N THR A 73 11.20 1.87 -2.64
CA THR A 73 11.89 2.29 -1.43
C THR A 73 10.91 2.87 -0.44
N THR A 74 10.86 2.32 0.77
CA THR A 74 10.16 2.95 1.89
C THR A 74 11.07 3.91 2.63
N THR A 75 10.46 4.92 3.27
CA THR A 75 11.14 5.79 4.23
C THR A 75 10.29 5.89 5.49
N ASP A 76 10.85 5.57 6.65
CA ASP A 76 10.15 5.65 7.93
C ASP A 76 10.20 7.04 8.58
N ALA A 77 9.51 7.22 9.71
CA ALA A 77 9.50 8.47 10.46
C ALA A 77 10.89 8.96 10.94
N ALA A 78 11.87 8.07 11.08
CA ALA A 78 13.24 8.40 11.43
C ALA A 78 14.12 8.69 10.20
N GLY A 79 13.55 8.64 9.00
CA GLY A 79 14.25 8.84 7.73
C GLY A 79 15.04 7.61 7.27
N ARG A 80 14.88 6.45 7.91
CA ARG A 80 15.54 5.21 7.48
C ARG A 80 14.87 4.70 6.22
N GLN A 81 15.68 4.25 5.28
CA GLN A 81 15.22 3.74 4.00
C GLN A 81 15.43 2.24 3.90
N GLU A 82 14.48 1.57 3.26
CA GLU A 82 14.56 0.17 2.89
C GLU A 82 14.07 0.02 1.45
N THR A 83 14.87 -0.65 0.62
CA THR A 83 14.53 -0.90 -0.78
C THR A 83 14.23 -2.38 -0.95
N VAL A 84 13.09 -2.68 -1.58
CA VAL A 84 12.65 -4.03 -1.94
C VAL A 84 12.51 -4.15 -3.45
N GLY A 85 12.86 -5.31 -3.99
CA GLY A 85 12.83 -5.62 -5.42
C GLY A 85 12.00 -6.85 -5.74
N ALA A 86 11.89 -7.16 -7.03
CA ALA A 86 11.18 -8.33 -7.51
C ALA A 86 11.59 -9.61 -6.77
N HIS A 87 10.58 -10.39 -6.36
CA HIS A 87 10.69 -11.63 -5.60
C HIS A 87 11.00 -11.51 -4.11
N ASP A 88 11.06 -10.29 -3.57
CA ASP A 88 11.22 -10.10 -2.13
C ASP A 88 9.88 -10.26 -1.40
N LEU A 89 9.97 -10.88 -0.22
CA LEU A 89 8.97 -10.78 0.85
C LEU A 89 9.35 -9.60 1.74
N PHE A 90 8.37 -8.83 2.19
CA PHE A 90 8.62 -7.67 3.05
C PHE A 90 7.60 -7.52 4.17
N TYR A 91 8.01 -6.78 5.19
CA TYR A 91 7.15 -6.24 6.24
C TYR A 91 7.48 -4.76 6.42
N TRP A 92 6.50 -3.89 6.23
CA TRP A 92 6.62 -2.47 6.52
C TRP A 92 5.85 -2.12 7.79
N PRO A 93 6.53 -1.63 8.85
CA PRO A 93 5.87 -1.23 10.09
C PRO A 93 5.05 0.06 9.89
N PRO A 94 4.12 0.37 10.82
CA PRO A 94 3.43 1.66 10.82
C PRO A 94 4.40 2.84 10.79
N GLY A 95 4.03 3.90 10.06
CA GLY A 95 4.81 5.13 9.96
C GLY A 95 5.82 5.11 8.80
N HIS A 96 5.34 4.90 7.57
CA HIS A 96 6.20 4.93 6.38
C HIS A 96 5.58 5.68 5.18
N ASN A 97 6.45 6.11 4.27
CA ASN A 97 6.14 6.55 2.90
C ASN A 97 6.77 5.59 1.88
N VAL A 98 6.28 5.61 0.64
CA VAL A 98 6.76 4.78 -0.47
C VAL A 98 7.14 5.67 -1.66
N ARG A 99 8.32 5.42 -2.22
CA ARG A 99 8.74 5.89 -3.54
C ARG A 99 8.95 4.69 -4.46
N VAL A 100 8.49 4.79 -5.71
CA VAL A 100 8.61 3.72 -6.71
C VAL A 100 9.82 4.02 -7.58
N ASP A 101 10.88 3.21 -7.46
CA ASP A 101 12.14 3.43 -8.16
C ASP A 101 12.08 2.87 -9.60
N ALA A 102 11.31 1.79 -9.82
CA ALA A 102 11.01 1.22 -11.13
C ALA A 102 9.58 0.66 -11.17
N ASP A 103 8.93 0.65 -12.34
CA ASP A 103 7.55 0.15 -12.52
C ASP A 103 7.31 -1.15 -11.75
N ALA A 104 6.38 -1.09 -10.80
CA ALA A 104 6.22 -2.10 -9.77
C ALA A 104 4.81 -2.71 -9.75
N GLU A 105 4.77 -3.99 -9.38
CA GLU A 105 3.57 -4.66 -8.93
C GLU A 105 3.83 -5.31 -7.59
N ILE A 106 2.97 -5.04 -6.62
CA ILE A 106 3.07 -5.58 -5.27
C ILE A 106 1.74 -6.17 -4.84
N VAL A 107 1.81 -7.29 -4.12
CA VAL A 107 0.68 -7.87 -3.38
C VAL A 107 0.94 -7.60 -1.91
N MET A 108 -0.08 -7.11 -1.20
CA MET A 108 0.00 -6.85 0.24
C MET A 108 -1.18 -7.47 0.98
N PHE A 109 -0.97 -7.65 2.28
CA PHE A 109 -1.97 -8.01 3.27
C PHE A 109 -1.84 -7.03 4.43
N SER A 110 -2.97 -6.50 4.87
CA SER A 110 -3.01 -5.35 5.77
C SER A 110 -4.22 -5.43 6.70
N PRO A 111 -4.15 -4.89 7.92
CA PRO A 111 -5.34 -4.64 8.73
C PRO A 111 -6.33 -3.78 7.94
N GLN A 112 -7.54 -4.32 7.74
CA GLN A 112 -8.49 -3.75 6.78
C GLN A 112 -8.94 -2.34 7.16
N HIS A 113 -9.20 -2.13 8.45
CA HIS A 113 -9.75 -0.86 8.93
C HIS A 113 -8.76 0.27 8.69
N GLU A 114 -7.52 0.06 9.10
CA GLU A 114 -6.40 1.00 9.03
C GLU A 114 -6.05 1.30 7.57
N HIS A 115 -5.94 0.29 6.71
CA HIS A 115 -5.60 0.55 5.31
C HIS A 115 -6.74 1.24 4.56
N SER A 116 -8.00 0.89 4.87
CA SER A 116 -9.15 1.56 4.27
C SER A 116 -9.16 3.05 4.60
N GLN A 117 -8.83 3.44 5.84
CA GLN A 117 -8.72 4.84 6.23
C GLN A 117 -7.66 5.60 5.42
N VAL A 118 -6.49 4.98 5.20
CA VAL A 118 -5.41 5.57 4.39
C VAL A 118 -5.86 5.75 2.94
N ILE A 119 -6.49 4.73 2.34
CA ILE A 119 -6.99 4.80 0.96
C ILE A 119 -8.08 5.86 0.81
N ASP A 120 -9.02 5.93 1.76
CA ASP A 120 -10.09 6.92 1.74
C ASP A 120 -9.53 8.35 1.87
N HIS A 121 -8.51 8.55 2.72
CA HIS A 121 -7.78 9.82 2.79
C HIS A 121 -7.10 10.18 1.46
N MET A 122 -6.43 9.23 0.81
CA MET A 122 -5.81 9.46 -0.51
C MET A 122 -6.86 9.88 -1.55
N ILE A 123 -8.01 9.20 -1.57
CA ILE A 123 -9.12 9.53 -2.47
C ILE A 123 -9.57 10.97 -2.23
N GLU A 124 -9.85 11.36 -0.98
CA GLU A 124 -10.24 12.75 -0.65
C GLU A 124 -9.18 13.77 -1.07
N LYS A 125 -7.89 13.46 -0.89
CA LYS A 125 -6.79 14.35 -1.32
C LYS A 125 -6.71 14.57 -2.83
N THR A 126 -7.20 13.61 -3.61
CA THR A 126 -7.17 13.70 -5.09
C THR A 126 -8.45 14.25 -5.72
N LYS A 127 -9.45 14.61 -4.91
CA LYS A 127 -10.67 15.30 -5.38
C LYS A 127 -10.48 16.81 -5.60
N GLY A 128 -9.29 17.34 -5.33
CA GLY A 128 -8.94 18.76 -5.52
C GLY A 128 -8.86 19.18 -6.98
#